data_AF-A0A392Q0A2-F1
#
_entry.id   AF-A0A392Q0A2-F1
#
_cell.length_a   1.000
_cell.length_b   1.000
_cell.length_c   1.000
_cell.angle_alpha   90.00
_cell.angle_beta   90.00
_cell.angle_gamma   90.00
#
_symmetry.space_group_name_H-M   'P 1'
#
loop_
_entity.id
_entity.type
_entity.pdbx_description
1 polymer ?
#
loop_
_entity_poly.entity_id
_entity_poly.type
_entity_poly.pdbx_seq_one_letter_code
_entity_poly.pdbx_strand_id
1 'polypeptide(L)'
;VDTEYVRQQRKKLGTEVVAWSKGVIGNAEKPIVISGPSGVGKGTLISMLMKEFPSMFGFSVSHTTRAPRNMEKDGVHYHFTEKSVMEKEIKNGKFLEFASVHGNLYGTSVEAVEVVADAGK
;
A
#
# COMPACT_ATOMS: atom_id res chain seq x y z
N VAL A 1 8.97 10.01 0.49
CA VAL A 1 7.56 10.37 0.16
C VAL A 1 7.25 11.67 0.88
N ASP A 2 6.89 12.74 0.18
CA ASP A 2 6.72 14.08 0.75
C ASP A 2 5.21 14.42 0.90
N THR A 3 4.51 13.61 1.67
CA THR A 3 3.06 13.78 1.90
C THR A 3 2.80 15.02 2.76
N GLU A 4 1.58 15.54 2.71
CA GLU A 4 1.18 16.67 3.56
C GLU A 4 1.41 16.37 5.05
N TYR A 5 1.11 15.15 5.49
CA TYR A 5 1.39 14.67 6.84
C TYR A 5 2.88 14.74 7.19
N VAL A 6 3.75 14.21 6.32
CA VAL A 6 5.21 14.23 6.51
C VAL A 6 5.73 15.68 6.58
N ARG A 7 5.22 16.59 5.74
CA ARG A 7 5.57 18.01 5.79
C ARG A 7 5.17 18.68 7.10
N GLN A 8 3.96 18.41 7.58
CA GLN A 8 3.45 18.95 8.84
C GLN A 8 4.26 18.44 10.03
N GLN A 9 4.57 17.14 10.08
CA GLN A 9 5.37 16.55 11.16
C GLN A 9 6.82 17.02 11.13
N ARG A 10 7.45 17.14 9.95
CA ARG A 10 8.81 17.68 9.81
C ARG A 10 8.92 19.09 10.37
N LYS A 11 7.92 19.94 10.08
CA LYS A 11 7.86 21.31 10.62
C LYS A 11 7.66 21.35 12.14
N LYS A 12 6.91 20.39 12.70
CA LYS A 12 6.61 20.31 14.14
C LYS A 12 7.77 19.74 14.96
N LEU A 13 8.47 18.74 14.45
CA LEU A 13 9.47 17.98 15.21
C LEU A 13 10.92 18.44 14.98
N GLY A 14 11.18 19.25 13.94
CA GLY A 14 12.51 19.79 13.65
C GLY A 14 13.57 18.73 13.29
N THR A 15 13.15 17.51 13.01
CA THR A 15 13.99 16.37 12.64
C THR A 15 13.47 15.69 11.36
N GLU A 16 14.26 14.80 10.78
CA GLU A 16 13.84 14.00 9.63
C GLU A 16 12.72 13.03 10.06
N VAL A 17 11.50 13.34 9.67
CA VAL A 17 10.36 12.45 9.85
C VAL A 17 10.34 11.43 8.72
N VAL A 18 10.72 10.20 9.04
CA VAL A 18 10.66 9.05 8.13
C VAL A 18 9.37 8.25 8.32
N ALA A 19 8.63 8.47 9.42
CA ALA A 19 7.39 7.76 9.71
C ALA A 19 6.23 8.31 8.86
N TRP A 20 5.74 7.51 7.93
CA TRP A 20 4.62 7.83 7.03
C TRP A 20 3.25 7.41 7.59
N SER A 21 3.15 6.79 8.77
CA SER A 21 1.86 6.45 9.40
C SER A 21 1.64 7.18 10.73
N LYS A 22 0.37 7.36 11.09
CA LYS A 22 -0.07 8.10 12.28
C LYS A 22 0.16 7.32 13.59
N GLY A 23 0.34 6.01 13.53
CA GLY A 23 0.45 5.13 14.69
C GLY A 23 1.85 4.88 15.24
N VAL A 24 2.92 5.25 14.53
CA VAL A 24 4.27 4.84 14.93
C VAL A 24 4.96 5.90 15.80
N ILE A 25 5.14 5.57 17.08
CA ILE A 25 5.99 6.30 18.03
C ILE A 25 7.25 5.44 18.27
N GLY A 26 8.41 5.90 17.78
CA GLY A 26 9.69 5.19 17.93
C GLY A 26 10.25 4.65 16.61
N ASN A 27 10.90 3.48 16.65
CA ASN A 27 11.41 2.81 15.45
C ASN A 27 10.26 2.20 14.65
N ALA A 28 10.05 2.68 13.43
CA ALA A 28 9.14 2.07 12.46
C ALA A 28 9.84 0.94 11.70
N GLU A 29 9.22 -0.23 11.64
CA GLU A 29 9.56 -1.27 10.67
C GLU A 29 9.44 -0.66 9.25
N LYS A 30 10.47 -0.83 8.42
CA LYS A 30 10.47 -0.28 7.05
C LYS A 30 9.74 -1.24 6.12
N PRO A 31 8.85 -0.76 5.23
CA PRO A 31 8.16 -1.59 4.26
C PRO A 31 9.17 -2.27 3.34
N ILE A 32 8.93 -3.55 3.07
CA ILE A 32 9.71 -4.32 2.11
C ILE A 32 8.99 -4.30 0.77
N VAL A 33 9.69 -3.84 -0.28
CA VAL A 33 9.18 -3.82 -1.65
C VAL A 33 9.78 -4.97 -2.45
N ILE A 34 8.94 -5.88 -2.92
CA ILE A 34 9.32 -6.98 -3.81
C ILE A 34 8.90 -6.61 -5.24
N SER A 35 9.88 -6.39 -6.12
CA SER A 35 9.64 -5.97 -7.50
C SER A 35 10.21 -6.96 -8.52
N GLY A 36 9.71 -6.91 -9.76
CA GLY A 36 10.12 -7.81 -10.85
C GLY A 36 9.00 -8.04 -11.88
N PRO A 37 9.30 -8.62 -13.06
CA PRO A 37 8.33 -8.82 -14.14
C PRO A 37 7.13 -9.69 -13.75
N SER A 38 6.06 -9.62 -14.55
CA SER A 38 4.93 -10.56 -14.39
C SER A 38 5.41 -12.01 -14.55
N GLY A 39 4.89 -12.93 -13.73
CA GLY A 39 5.23 -14.35 -13.79
C GLY A 39 6.52 -14.79 -13.06
N VAL A 40 7.35 -13.88 -12.54
CA VAL A 40 8.63 -14.24 -11.89
C VAL A 40 8.49 -14.88 -10.48
N GLY A 41 7.25 -15.02 -9.96
CA GLY A 41 7.01 -15.67 -8.67
C GLY A 41 6.90 -14.75 -7.44
N LYS A 42 6.78 -13.43 -7.62
CA LYS A 42 6.64 -12.46 -6.51
C LYS A 42 5.53 -12.83 -5.51
N GLY A 43 4.34 -13.18 -6.02
CA GLY A 43 3.19 -13.55 -5.19
C GLY A 43 3.45 -14.81 -4.36
N THR A 44 4.20 -15.78 -4.92
CA THR A 44 4.61 -16.99 -4.20
C THR A 44 5.53 -16.65 -3.04
N LEU A 45 6.56 -15.81 -3.27
CA LEU A 45 7.47 -15.37 -2.21
C LEU A 45 6.75 -14.61 -1.11
N ILE A 46 5.85 -13.68 -1.47
CA ILE A 46 5.01 -12.94 -0.51
C ILE A 46 4.17 -13.91 0.32
N SER A 47 3.53 -14.89 -0.32
CA SER A 47 2.69 -15.89 0.38
C SER A 47 3.52 -16.75 1.35
N MET A 48 4.75 -17.09 0.98
CA MET A 48 5.67 -17.81 1.87
C MET A 48 6.06 -16.96 3.07
N LEU A 49 6.41 -15.68 2.88
CA LEU A 49 6.74 -14.75 3.99
C LEU A 49 5.58 -14.59 4.97
N MET A 50 4.36 -14.39 4.47
CA MET A 50 3.17 -14.27 5.33
C MET A 50 2.90 -15.56 6.12
N LYS A 51 3.17 -16.73 5.54
CA LYS A 51 2.96 -18.02 6.17
C LYS A 51 4.02 -18.35 7.22
N GLU A 52 5.28 -18.04 6.92
CA GLU A 52 6.42 -18.38 7.77
C GLU A 52 6.58 -17.40 8.95
N PHE A 53 6.26 -16.12 8.74
CA PHE A 53 6.36 -15.08 9.77
C PHE A 53 5.04 -14.30 9.95
N PRO A 54 3.94 -14.97 10.35
CA PRO A 54 2.60 -14.38 10.39
C PRO A 54 2.44 -13.26 11.43
N SER A 55 3.30 -13.22 12.45
CA SER A 55 3.31 -12.16 13.46
C SER A 55 4.17 -10.95 13.06
N MET A 56 5.04 -11.09 12.06
CA MET A 56 5.98 -10.04 11.65
C MET A 56 5.48 -9.27 10.43
N PHE A 57 4.87 -9.96 9.46
CA PHE A 57 4.47 -9.32 8.22
C PHE A 57 2.95 -9.18 8.08
N GLY A 58 2.56 -8.12 7.39
CA GLY A 58 1.26 -7.95 6.76
C GLY A 58 1.41 -7.63 5.28
N PHE A 59 0.32 -7.78 4.54
CA PHE A 59 0.28 -7.50 3.10
C PHE A 59 -0.61 -6.28 2.85
N SER A 60 -0.05 -5.24 2.23
CA SER A 60 -0.80 -4.07 1.79
C SER A 60 -1.65 -4.42 0.57
N VAL A 61 -2.97 -4.43 0.72
CA VAL A 61 -3.90 -4.75 -0.38
C VAL A 61 -4.03 -3.54 -1.31
N SER A 62 -3.61 -3.69 -2.56
CA SER A 62 -3.71 -2.63 -3.58
C SER A 62 -5.15 -2.43 -4.07
N HIS A 63 -5.40 -1.36 -4.82
CA HIS A 63 -6.68 -1.03 -5.43
C HIS A 63 -6.68 -1.38 -6.92
N THR A 64 -7.85 -1.68 -7.47
CA THR A 64 -8.04 -1.78 -8.92
C THR A 64 -9.43 -1.34 -9.37
N THR A 65 -9.52 -0.81 -10.60
CA THR A 65 -10.79 -0.47 -11.24
C THR A 65 -11.38 -1.60 -12.07
N ARG A 66 -10.65 -2.71 -12.19
CA ARG A 66 -11.14 -3.91 -12.85
C ARG A 66 -12.23 -4.54 -11.99
N ALA A 67 -13.30 -5.02 -12.59
CA ALA A 67 -14.29 -5.83 -11.86
C ALA A 67 -13.64 -7.10 -11.28
N PRO A 68 -14.03 -7.56 -10.08
CA PRO A 68 -13.52 -8.79 -9.48
C PRO A 68 -13.77 -10.00 -10.37
N ARG A 69 -12.80 -10.94 -10.43
CA ARG A 69 -12.97 -12.26 -11.04
C ARG A 69 -13.67 -13.20 -10.07
N ASN A 70 -14.15 -14.32 -10.61
CA ASN A 70 -14.70 -15.39 -9.79
C ASN A 70 -13.69 -15.81 -8.69
N MET A 71 -14.18 -15.87 -7.46
CA MET A 71 -13.42 -16.15 -6.22
C MET A 71 -12.57 -15.00 -5.67
N GLU A 72 -12.38 -13.89 -6.38
CA GLU A 72 -11.75 -12.71 -5.78
C GLU A 72 -12.68 -12.10 -4.74
N LYS A 73 -12.09 -11.63 -3.65
CA LYS A 73 -12.78 -10.99 -2.53
C LYS A 73 -12.24 -9.58 -2.34
N ASP A 74 -13.14 -8.63 -2.23
CA ASP A 74 -12.83 -7.24 -1.90
C ASP A 74 -12.13 -7.14 -0.54
N GLY A 75 -11.12 -6.27 -0.45
CA GLY A 75 -10.29 -6.10 0.74
C GLY A 75 -9.33 -7.26 1.04
N VAL A 76 -9.29 -8.30 0.20
CA VAL A 76 -8.35 -9.43 0.33
C VAL A 76 -7.40 -9.47 -0.85
N HIS A 77 -7.94 -9.46 -2.07
CA HIS A 77 -7.13 -9.55 -3.29
C HIS A 77 -6.80 -8.17 -3.83
N TYR A 78 -7.83 -7.32 -3.89
CA TYR A 78 -7.76 -5.90 -4.17
C TYR A 78 -8.89 -5.18 -3.42
N HIS A 79 -8.76 -3.87 -3.27
CA HIS A 79 -9.90 -2.98 -3.12
C HIS A 79 -10.44 -2.67 -4.51
N PHE A 80 -11.64 -3.18 -4.83
CA PHE A 80 -12.28 -2.97 -6.12
C PHE A 80 -13.05 -1.64 -6.09
N THR A 81 -12.58 -0.66 -6.86
CA THR A 81 -13.12 0.71 -6.83
C THR A 81 -13.58 1.18 -8.20
N GLU A 82 -14.44 2.19 -8.23
CA GLU A 82 -14.76 2.86 -9.50
C GLU A 82 -13.56 3.66 -10.03
N LYS A 83 -13.44 3.72 -11.37
CA LYS A 83 -12.35 4.45 -12.04
C LYS A 83 -12.35 5.94 -11.73
N SER A 84 -13.51 6.58 -11.74
CA SER A 84 -13.68 8.00 -11.42
C SER A 84 -13.21 8.34 -10.00
N VAL A 85 -13.50 7.45 -9.04
CA VAL A 85 -13.06 7.59 -7.64
C VAL A 85 -11.55 7.48 -7.55
N MET A 86 -10.97 6.42 -8.11
CA MET A 86 -9.52 6.20 -8.07
C MET A 86 -8.74 7.33 -8.75
N GLU A 87 -9.21 7.85 -9.88
CA GLU A 87 -8.60 8.99 -10.57
C GLU A 87 -8.61 10.27 -9.73
N LYS A 88 -9.72 10.54 -9.01
CA LYS A 88 -9.82 11.68 -8.09
C LYS A 88 -8.84 11.52 -6.94
N GLU A 89 -8.70 10.33 -6.40
CA GLU A 89 -7.80 10.05 -5.27
C GLU A 89 -6.32 10.09 -5.66
N ILE A 90 -5.98 9.62 -6.86
CA ILE A 90 -4.65 9.80 -7.45
C ILE A 90 -4.31 11.29 -7.56
N LYS A 91 -5.23 12.12 -8.10
CA LYS A 91 -5.04 13.57 -8.19
C LYS A 91 -4.85 14.23 -6.82
N ASN A 92 -5.49 13.69 -5.79
CA ASN A 92 -5.38 14.17 -4.42
C ASN A 92 -4.14 13.62 -3.69
N GLY A 93 -3.24 12.89 -4.37
CA GLY A 93 -1.99 12.40 -3.79
C GLY A 93 -2.19 11.25 -2.79
N LYS A 94 -3.30 10.51 -2.86
CA LYS A 94 -3.59 9.38 -1.96
C LYS A 94 -2.89 8.07 -2.33
N PHE A 95 -2.25 8.01 -3.51
CA PHE A 95 -1.58 6.82 -4.03
C PHE A 95 -0.06 6.97 -4.02
N LEU A 96 0.63 5.93 -3.54
CA LEU A 96 2.09 5.83 -3.57
C LEU A 96 2.60 5.51 -4.97
N GLU A 97 1.89 4.61 -5.65
CA GLU A 97 2.13 4.21 -7.02
C GLU A 97 0.81 3.86 -7.70
N PHE A 98 0.77 4.00 -9.02
CA PHE A 98 -0.35 3.56 -9.84
C PHE A 98 0.09 3.32 -11.29
N ALA A 99 -0.65 2.46 -11.98
CA ALA A 99 -0.44 2.15 -13.39
C ALA A 99 -1.76 1.84 -14.12
N SER A 100 -1.79 2.13 -15.41
CA SER A 100 -2.87 1.70 -16.31
C SER A 100 -2.45 0.42 -17.02
N VAL A 101 -3.21 -0.65 -16.81
CA VAL A 101 -2.93 -1.99 -17.36
C VAL A 101 -4.20 -2.53 -17.99
N HIS A 102 -4.16 -2.78 -19.29
CA HIS A 102 -5.30 -3.28 -20.08
C HIS A 102 -6.60 -2.49 -19.84
N GLY A 103 -6.52 -1.15 -19.79
CA GLY A 103 -7.65 -0.25 -19.63
C GLY A 103 -8.15 -0.06 -18.18
N ASN A 104 -7.58 -0.78 -17.21
CA ASN A 104 -7.90 -0.66 -15.79
C ASN A 104 -6.77 0.02 -15.02
N LEU A 105 -7.11 0.75 -13.98
CA LEU A 105 -6.12 1.29 -13.04
C LEU A 105 -5.81 0.27 -11.95
N TYR A 106 -4.56 0.27 -11.53
CA TYR A 106 -4.03 -0.45 -10.37
C TYR A 106 -3.18 0.52 -9.57
N GLY A 107 -3.11 0.36 -8.26
CA GLY A 107 -2.23 1.19 -7.43
C GLY A 107 -2.34 0.90 -5.95
N THR A 108 -1.31 1.28 -5.22
CA THR A 108 -1.22 1.09 -3.77
C THR A 108 -1.43 2.43 -3.08
N SER A 109 -2.48 2.53 -2.27
CA SER A 109 -2.78 3.76 -1.52
C SER A 109 -1.83 3.92 -0.34
N VAL A 110 -1.62 5.17 0.10
CA VAL A 110 -0.89 5.46 1.35
C VAL A 110 -1.58 4.75 2.52
N GLU A 111 -2.90 4.84 2.57
CA GLU A 111 -3.74 4.23 3.59
C GLU A 111 -3.59 2.70 3.66
N ALA A 112 -3.49 2.01 2.52
CA ALA A 112 -3.31 0.55 2.49
C ALA A 112 -2.00 0.10 3.16
N VAL A 113 -0.97 0.95 3.13
CA VAL A 113 0.30 0.71 3.83
C VAL A 113 0.18 1.13 5.30
N GLU A 114 -0.47 2.26 5.59
CA GLU A 114 -0.70 2.73 6.97
C GLU A 114 -1.48 1.71 7.80
N VAL A 115 -2.53 1.07 7.24
CA VAL A 115 -3.32 0.05 7.95
C VAL A 115 -2.46 -1.13 8.42
N VAL A 116 -1.48 -1.56 7.62
CA VAL A 116 -0.55 -2.64 7.98
C VAL A 116 0.44 -2.17 9.04
N ALA A 117 1.02 -0.98 8.84
CA ALA A 117 1.99 -0.39 9.77
C ALA A 117 1.37 -0.14 11.16
N ASP A 118 0.14 0.37 11.20
CA ASP A 118 -0.58 0.66 12.43
C ASP A 118 -1.03 -0.62 13.16
N ALA A 119 -1.04 -1.77 12.48
CA ALA A 119 -1.20 -3.09 13.08
C ALA A 119 0.12 -3.66 13.68
N GLY A 120 1.22 -2.90 13.62
CA GLY A 120 2.53 -3.28 14.14
C GLY A 120 3.27 -4.26 13.24
N LYS A 121 3.05 -4.18 11.92
CA LYS A 121 3.56 -5.11 10.89
C LYS A 121 4.18 -4.38 9.71
#